data_AF-A0A5K0XS72-F1
#
_entry.id   AF-A0A5K0XS72-F1
#
_cell.length_a   1.000
_cell.length_b   1.000
_cell.length_c   1.000
_cell.angle_alpha   90.00
_cell.angle_beta   90.00
_cell.angle_gamma   90.00
#
_symmetry.space_group_name_H-M   'P 1'
#
loop_
_entity.id
_entity.type
_entity.pdbx_description
1 polymer ?
#
loop_
_entity_poly.entity_id
_entity_poly.type
_entity_poly.pdbx_seq_one_letter_code
_entity_poly.pdbx_strand_id
1 'polypeptide(L)' 'VIKLYERCLIPCASYPEFWIRYVQSIEAKGGREIASAALLRATQIFLK' A
#
# COMPACT_ATOMS: atom_id res chain seq x y z
N VAL A 1 -11.84 2.31 6.90
CA VAL A 1 -11.25 1.89 5.61
C VAL A 1 -9.75 1.62 5.73
N ILE A 2 -8.90 2.56 6.19
CA ILE A 2 -7.44 2.37 6.33
C ILE A 2 -7.08 1.17 7.24
N LYS A 3 -7.78 1.03 8.39
CA LYS A 3 -7.56 -0.09 9.33
C LYS A 3 -7.89 -1.49 8.77
N LEU A 4 -8.68 -1.58 7.69
CA LEU A 4 -8.98 -2.85 7.03
C LEU A 4 -7.88 -3.23 6.05
N TYR A 5 -7.30 -2.24 5.37
CA TYR A 5 -6.16 -2.43 4.48
C TYR A 5 -4.94 -2.97 5.23
N GLU A 6 -4.62 -2.47 6.42
CA GLU A 6 -3.49 -3.00 7.21
C GLU A 6 -3.62 -4.49 7.57
N ARG A 7 -4.85 -5.01 7.72
CA ARG A 7 -5.10 -6.43 8.05
C ARG A 7 -5.12 -7.36 6.83
N CYS A 8 -5.39 -6.84 5.64
CA CYS A 8 -5.48 -7.64 4.41
C CYS A 8 -4.32 -7.42 3.42
N LEU A 9 -3.52 -6.34 3.57
CA LEU A 9 -2.39 -6.07 2.69
C LEU A 9 -1.30 -7.12 2.81
N ILE A 10 -1.10 -7.70 3.99
CA ILE A 10 -0.01 -8.66 4.25
C ILE A 10 -0.17 -9.93 3.38
N PRO A 11 -1.34 -10.61 3.32
CA PRO A 11 -1.54 -11.74 2.42
C PRO A 11 -1.79 -11.34 0.95
N CYS A 12 -2.33 -10.15 0.68
CA CYS A 12 -2.54 -9.66 -0.70
C CYS A 12 -1.33 -8.91 -1.27
N ALA A 13 -0.19 -8.91 -0.56
CA ALA A 13 0.96 -8.12 -0.93
C ALA A 13 1.57 -8.52 -2.28
N SER A 14 1.31 -9.74 -2.75
CA SER A 14 1.71 -10.24 -4.07
C SER A 14 0.93 -9.62 -5.24
N TYR A 15 -0.15 -8.84 -5.00
CA TYR A 15 -0.92 -8.20 -6.06
C TYR A 15 -0.55 -6.71 -6.17
N PRO A 16 0.24 -6.30 -7.17
CA PRO A 16 0.73 -4.92 -7.30
C PRO A 16 -0.41 -3.92 -7.55
N GLU A 17 -1.49 -4.35 -8.19
CA GLU A 17 -2.67 -3.52 -8.46
C GLU A 17 -3.33 -3.00 -7.18
N PHE A 18 -3.36 -3.81 -6.11
CA PHE A 18 -3.94 -3.39 -4.82
C PHE A 18 -3.09 -2.32 -4.13
N TRP A 19 -1.75 -2.42 -4.23
CA TRP A 19 -0.84 -1.41 -3.71
C TRP A 19 -0.98 -0.07 -4.43
N ILE A 20 -1.11 -0.10 -5.77
CA ILE A 20 -1.30 1.13 -6.56
C ILE A 20 -2.58 1.85 -6.15
N ARG A 21 -3.71 1.14 -6.02
CA ARG A 21 -4.97 1.75 -5.59
C ARG A 21 -4.92 2.26 -4.15
N TYR A 22 -4.19 1.57 -3.28
CA TYR A 22 -4.00 1.98 -1.89
C TYR A 22 -3.19 3.28 -1.79
N VAL A 23 -2.04 3.34 -2.47
CA VAL A 23 -1.18 4.52 -2.52
C VAL A 23 -1.94 5.72 -3.09
N GLN A 24 -2.65 5.54 -4.22
CA GLN A 24 -3.49 6.58 -4.82
C GLN A 24 -4.60 7.08 -3.86
N SER A 25 -5.26 6.17 -3.16
CA SER A 25 -6.31 6.52 -2.20
C SER A 25 -5.79 7.28 -0.98
N ILE A 26 -4.54 7.03 -0.60
CA ILE A 26 -3.89 7.70 0.53
C ILE A 26 -3.30 9.05 0.12
N GLU A 27 -2.68 9.14 -1.05
CA GLU A 27 -2.23 10.41 -1.63
C GLU A 27 -3.38 11.38 -1.85
N ALA A 28 -4.52 10.90 -2.37
CA ALA A 28 -5.72 11.71 -2.56
C ALA A 28 -6.30 12.26 -1.23
N LYS A 29 -5.95 11.64 -0.09
CA LYS A 29 -6.35 12.09 1.25
C LYS A 29 -5.29 12.95 1.94
N GLY A 30 -4.21 13.31 1.25
CA GLY A 30 -3.09 14.09 1.79
C GLY A 30 -2.10 13.26 2.62
N GLY A 31 -2.23 11.93 2.67
CA GLY A 31 -1.39 11.03 3.46
C GLY A 31 -0.05 10.69 2.79
N ARG A 32 0.66 11.68 2.23
CA ARG A 32 1.87 11.47 1.40
C ARG A 32 2.94 10.61 2.08
N GLU A 33 3.14 10.77 3.39
CA GLU A 33 4.09 9.98 4.16
C GLU A 33 3.69 8.50 4.25
N ILE A 34 2.40 8.24 4.45
CA ILE A 34 1.84 6.88 4.53
C ILE A 34 1.88 6.20 3.15
N ALA A 35 1.63 6.96 2.08
CA ALA A 35 1.73 6.50 0.70
C ALA A 35 3.17 6.11 0.34
N SER A 36 4.15 6.92 0.75
CA SER A 36 5.58 6.64 0.57
C SER A 36 6.01 5.38 1.33
N ALA A 37 5.62 5.24 2.60
CA ALA A 37 5.90 4.05 3.40
C ALA A 37 5.23 2.79 2.84
N ALA A 38 4.06 2.92 2.19
CA ALA A 38 3.40 1.81 1.52
C ALA A 38 4.14 1.39 0.24
N LEU A 39 4.58 2.35 -0.58
CA LEU A 39 5.40 2.09 -1.77
C LEU A 39 6.71 1.39 -1.42
N LEU A 40 7.42 1.85 -0.39
CA LEU A 40 8.66 1.22 0.06
C LEU A 40 8.45 -0.23 0.54
N ARG A 41 7.30 -0.51 1.17
CA ARG A 41 6.95 -1.89 1.54
C ARG A 41 6.60 -2.74 0.33
N ALA A 42 5.87 -2.18 -0.63
CA ALA A 42 5.56 -2.88 -1.88
C ALA A 42 6.86 -3.31 -2.59
N THR A 43 7.82 -2.40 -2.75
CA THR A 43 9.09 -2.72 -3.45
C THR A 43 9.85 -3.85 -2.76
N GLN A 44 9.91 -3.88 -1.43
CA GLN A 44 10.57 -4.96 -0.68
C GLN A 44 9.90 -6.34 -0.83
N ILE A 45 8.60 -6.37 -1.13
CA ILE A 45 7.85 -7.63 -1.33
C ILE A 45 7.95 -8.11 -2.78
N PHE A 46 7.96 -7.19 -3.75
CA PHE A 46 8.08 -7.52 -5.18
C PHE A 46 9.52 -7.80 -5.63
N LEU A 47 10.54 -7.34 -4.91
CA LEU A 47 11.96 -7.52 -5.23
C LEU A 47 12.59 -8.76 -4.57
N LYS A 48 11.80 -9.71 -4.07
CA LYS A 48 12.29 -10.91 -3.38
C LYS A 48 12.21 -12.16 -4.24
#